data_AF-A0A1F6EH18-F1
#
_entry.id   AF-A0A1F6EH18-F1
#
_cell.length_a   1.000
_cell.length_b   1.000
_cell.length_c   1.000
_cell.angle_alpha   90.00
_cell.angle_beta   90.00
_cell.angle_gamma   90.00
#
_symmetry.space_group_name_H-M   'P 1'
#
loop_
_entity.id
_entity.type
_entity.pdbx_description
1 polymer ?
#
loop_
_entity_poly.entity_id
_entity_poly.type
_entity_poly.pdbx_seq_one_letter_code
_entity_poly.pdbx_strand_id
1 'polypeptide(L)'
;MNHHEAHKRLLAAHTLLMEPTTTREKFNSIRTLIEGVNPSLDAALARVEQELSTWDQIQDGDVIHLTAKHLPENTEEEKKRKKWLLLFINSWRQLKSEVARVEQELQSADNAQTTGEKASHWGKIFSAAKGPLGIITVLAIGVAVMQQTSVEITIQNKGCATMYPSGSIPFSLPGLSLPKDPIPSGGSAVAELPGLTVNVDGTSSSALVLSVLTFSMTFQLSDVDDVTLDGVSLLGKKTEVRLSESDEHTLILTCS
;
A
#
# COMPACT_ATOMS: atom_id res chain seq x y z
N MET A 1 33.86 32.54 -15.73
CA MET A 1 33.66 33.05 -14.36
C MET A 1 34.88 33.88 -13.95
N ASN A 2 34.69 35.03 -13.31
CA ASN A 2 35.83 35.84 -12.82
C ASN A 2 36.33 35.30 -11.46
N HIS A 3 37.63 35.39 -11.19
CA HIS A 3 38.27 34.85 -9.98
C HIS A 3 37.64 35.34 -8.67
N HIS A 4 37.21 36.61 -8.64
CA HIS A 4 36.55 37.20 -7.47
C HIS A 4 35.21 36.53 -7.14
N GLU A 5 34.44 36.16 -8.17
CA GLU A 5 33.14 35.50 -8.02
C GLU A 5 33.31 34.02 -7.63
N ALA A 6 34.29 33.34 -8.23
CA ALA A 6 34.67 31.98 -7.86
C ALA A 6 35.07 31.87 -6.39
N HIS A 7 35.89 32.81 -5.90
CA HIS A 7 36.35 32.85 -4.52
C HIS A 7 35.19 33.07 -3.53
N LYS A 8 34.25 33.96 -3.86
CA LYS A 8 33.07 34.23 -3.02
C LYS A 8 32.16 33.00 -2.91
N ARG A 9 31.94 32.28 -4.01
CA ARG A 9 31.15 31.05 -4.04
C ARG A 9 31.81 29.91 -3.25
N LEU A 10 33.13 29.77 -3.36
CA LEU A 10 33.91 28.80 -2.58
C LEU A 10 33.83 29.08 -1.07
N LEU A 11 33.92 30.34 -0.65
CA LEU A 11 33.77 30.71 0.76
C LEU A 11 32.36 30.41 1.30
N ALA A 12 31.32 30.65 0.49
CA ALA A 12 29.95 30.32 0.86
C ALA A 12 29.75 28.81 1.01
N ALA A 13 30.27 28.01 0.07
CA ALA A 13 30.24 26.55 0.14
C ALA A 13 31.03 26.00 1.34
N HIS A 14 32.21 26.55 1.62
CA HIS A 14 33.02 26.20 2.79
C HIS A 14 32.29 26.52 4.10
N THR A 15 31.58 27.65 4.18
CA THR A 15 30.80 28.03 5.36
C THR A 15 29.68 27.02 5.63
N LEU A 16 28.96 26.59 4.58
CA LEU A 16 27.92 25.56 4.70
C LEU A 16 28.48 24.18 5.08
N LEU A 17 29.70 23.85 4.65
CA LEU A 17 30.38 22.60 5.00
C LEU A 17 30.87 22.55 6.46
N MET A 18 31.09 23.71 7.08
CA MET A 18 31.57 23.81 8.48
C MET A 18 30.45 23.74 9.52
N GLU A 19 29.19 23.69 9.08
CA GLU A 19 28.06 23.48 9.97
C GLU A 19 28.06 22.04 10.55
N PRO A 20 27.59 21.84 11.79
CA PRO A 20 27.72 20.56 12.49
C PRO A 20 26.88 19.41 11.91
N THR A 21 25.94 19.71 11.01
CA THR A 21 25.10 18.70 10.35
C THR A 21 24.98 18.98 8.85
N THR A 22 25.13 17.93 8.05
CA THR A 22 24.98 18.00 6.59
C THR A 22 23.70 17.30 6.19
N THR A 23 22.78 18.02 5.54
CA THR A 23 21.55 17.48 4.95
C THR A 23 21.68 17.46 3.42
N ARG A 24 20.80 16.70 2.74
CA ARG A 24 20.81 16.61 1.28
C ARG A 24 20.57 17.96 0.58
N GLU A 25 19.72 18.79 1.16
CA GLU A 25 19.48 20.16 0.70
C GLU A 25 20.72 21.04 0.83
N LYS A 26 21.49 20.88 1.92
CA LYS A 26 22.79 21.56 2.09
C LYS A 26 23.80 21.07 1.06
N PHE A 27 23.88 19.76 0.82
CA PHE A 27 24.76 19.18 -0.21
C PHE A 27 24.45 19.71 -1.62
N ASN A 28 23.17 19.79 -1.99
CA ASN A 28 22.73 20.36 -3.27
C ASN A 28 23.05 21.85 -3.37
N SER A 29 22.85 22.60 -2.27
CA SER A 29 23.21 24.02 -2.21
C SER A 29 24.71 24.24 -2.40
N ILE A 30 25.54 23.43 -1.75
CA ILE A 30 27.01 23.45 -1.89
C ILE A 30 27.41 23.13 -3.34
N ARG A 31 26.80 22.11 -3.96
CA ARG A 31 27.06 21.75 -5.36
C ARG A 31 26.73 22.90 -6.30
N THR A 32 25.55 23.49 -6.21
CA THR A 32 25.15 24.63 -7.07
C THR A 32 26.08 25.84 -6.89
N LEU A 33 26.60 26.06 -5.68
CA LEU A 33 27.56 27.13 -5.43
C LEU A 33 28.90 26.89 -6.12
N ILE A 34 29.39 25.65 -6.15
CA ILE A 34 30.72 25.30 -6.68
C ILE A 34 30.71 24.74 -8.10
N GLU A 35 29.54 24.59 -8.70
CA GLU A 35 29.35 24.13 -10.06
C GLU A 35 30.12 25.00 -11.07
N GLY A 36 30.89 24.37 -11.96
CA GLY A 36 31.65 25.06 -13.00
C GLY A 36 32.88 25.81 -12.49
N VAL A 37 33.23 25.69 -11.19
CA VAL A 37 34.49 26.19 -10.63
C VAL A 37 35.65 25.29 -11.05
N ASN A 38 35.46 23.97 -11.02
CA ASN A 38 36.47 23.00 -11.45
C ASN A 38 35.80 21.69 -11.92
N PRO A 39 36.11 21.22 -13.16
CA PRO A 39 35.57 19.97 -13.70
C PRO A 39 35.82 18.72 -12.84
N SER A 40 36.94 18.65 -12.10
CA SER A 40 37.23 17.50 -11.24
C SER A 40 36.38 17.50 -9.96
N LEU A 41 36.05 18.68 -9.44
CA LEU A 41 35.14 18.84 -8.31
C LEU A 41 33.71 18.50 -8.73
N ASP A 42 33.28 18.96 -9.90
CA ASP A 42 31.96 18.64 -10.46
C ASP A 42 31.79 17.13 -10.65
N ALA A 43 32.80 16.45 -11.21
CA ALA A 43 32.80 15.01 -11.37
C ALA A 43 32.77 14.25 -10.03
N ALA A 44 33.47 14.75 -9.00
CA ALA A 44 33.45 14.14 -7.67
C ALA A 44 32.09 14.30 -6.98
N LEU A 45 31.49 15.49 -7.07
CA LEU A 45 30.17 15.78 -6.49
C LEU A 45 29.06 14.98 -7.18
N ALA A 46 29.15 14.79 -8.49
CA ALA A 46 28.21 13.94 -9.23
C ALA A 46 28.25 12.47 -8.76
N ARG A 47 29.44 11.94 -8.44
CA ARG A 47 29.56 10.58 -7.87
C ARG A 47 28.94 10.50 -6.49
N VAL A 48 29.20 11.49 -5.63
CA VAL A 48 28.64 11.54 -4.27
C VAL A 48 27.11 11.67 -4.32
N GLU A 49 26.56 12.46 -5.23
CA GLU A 49 25.12 12.54 -5.46
C GLU A 49 24.52 11.20 -5.88
N GLN A 50 25.20 10.49 -6.79
CA GLN A 50 24.75 9.19 -7.26
C GLN A 50 24.71 8.16 -6.12
N GLU A 51 25.74 8.13 -5.27
CA GLU A 51 25.78 7.28 -4.09
C GLU A 51 24.73 7.68 -3.04
N LEU A 52 24.53 8.99 -2.80
CA LEU A 52 23.48 9.48 -1.92
C LEU A 52 22.08 9.08 -2.42
N SER A 53 21.82 9.21 -3.72
CA SER A 53 20.54 8.79 -4.32
C SER A 53 20.27 7.29 -4.20
N THR A 54 21.33 6.48 -4.11
CA THR A 54 21.25 5.05 -3.87
C THR A 54 20.91 4.78 -2.40
N TRP A 55 21.47 5.56 -1.47
CA TRP A 55 21.09 5.56 -0.06
C TRP A 55 19.64 5.98 0.17
N ASP A 56 19.14 7.00 -0.51
CA ASP A 56 17.74 7.41 -0.42
C ASP A 56 16.81 6.29 -0.93
N GLN A 57 17.17 5.63 -2.03
CA GLN A 57 16.44 4.46 -2.53
C GLN A 57 16.43 3.30 -1.52
N ILE A 58 17.50 3.11 -0.74
CA ILE A 58 17.54 2.12 0.35
C ILE A 58 16.64 2.55 1.50
N GLN A 59 16.66 3.83 1.89
CA GLN A 59 15.86 4.39 2.97
C GLN A 59 14.35 4.37 2.65
N ASP A 60 13.99 4.56 1.38
CA ASP A 60 12.61 4.48 0.86
C ASP A 60 12.13 3.03 0.63
N GLY A 61 12.93 2.02 0.99
CA GLY A 61 12.57 0.61 0.87
C GLY A 61 12.65 0.05 -0.55
N ASP A 62 13.29 0.76 -1.50
CA ASP A 62 13.43 0.39 -2.91
C ASP A 62 14.58 -0.61 -3.17
N VAL A 63 14.96 -1.37 -2.14
CA VAL A 63 16.02 -2.38 -2.15
C VAL A 63 15.76 -3.44 -3.22
N ILE A 64 14.50 -3.79 -3.48
CA ILE A 64 14.09 -4.76 -4.50
C ILE A 64 14.46 -4.25 -5.92
N HIS A 65 14.27 -2.97 -6.20
CA HIS A 65 14.60 -2.37 -7.49
C HIS A 65 16.12 -2.22 -7.70
N LEU A 66 16.84 -1.82 -6.64
CA LEU A 66 18.30 -1.75 -6.66
C LEU A 66 18.94 -3.12 -6.89
N THR A 67 18.41 -4.15 -6.22
CA THR A 67 18.87 -5.54 -6.39
C THR A 67 18.52 -6.06 -7.78
N ALA A 68 17.32 -5.78 -8.29
CA ALA A 68 16.90 -6.17 -9.64
C ALA A 68 17.75 -5.52 -10.75
N LYS A 69 18.22 -4.28 -10.56
CA LYS A 69 19.15 -3.60 -11.49
C LYS A 69 20.52 -4.26 -11.57
N HIS A 70 20.98 -4.92 -10.51
CA HIS A 70 22.29 -5.56 -10.44
C HIS A 70 22.25 -7.08 -10.68
N LEU A 71 21.09 -7.64 -11.06
CA LEU A 71 21.00 -9.04 -11.46
C LEU A 71 21.93 -9.36 -12.64
N PRO A 72 22.59 -10.53 -12.64
CA PRO A 72 23.51 -10.95 -13.70
C PRO A 72 22.76 -11.10 -15.04
N GLU A 73 23.45 -10.75 -16.12
CA GLU A 73 22.93 -10.73 -17.51
C GLU A 73 23.73 -11.66 -18.43
N ASN A 74 24.25 -12.76 -17.89
CA ASN A 74 25.21 -13.60 -18.58
C ASN A 74 24.57 -14.40 -19.73
N THR A 75 23.25 -14.60 -19.70
CA THR A 75 22.46 -15.27 -20.75
C THR A 75 21.32 -14.42 -21.28
N GLU A 76 20.85 -14.70 -22.51
CA GLU A 76 19.69 -14.02 -23.11
C GLU A 76 18.38 -14.28 -22.33
N GLU A 77 18.26 -15.43 -21.67
CA GLU A 77 17.12 -15.72 -20.78
C GLU A 77 17.17 -14.87 -19.50
N GLU A 78 18.35 -14.70 -18.89
CA GLU A 78 18.54 -13.83 -17.73
C GLU A 78 18.27 -12.36 -18.07
N LYS A 79 18.71 -11.88 -19.23
CA LYS A 79 18.37 -10.52 -19.71
C LYS A 79 16.86 -10.32 -19.87
N LYS A 80 16.15 -11.30 -20.46
CA LYS A 80 14.68 -11.24 -20.58
C LYS A 80 14.01 -11.24 -19.22
N ARG A 81 14.44 -12.10 -18.29
CA ARG A 81 13.93 -12.17 -16.91
C ARG A 81 14.17 -10.86 -16.16
N LYS A 82 15.38 -10.30 -16.23
CA LYS A 82 15.72 -9.01 -15.62
C LYS A 82 14.87 -7.88 -16.20
N LYS A 83 14.72 -7.82 -17.53
CA LYS A 83 13.87 -6.82 -18.19
C LYS A 83 12.42 -6.92 -17.73
N TRP A 84 11.87 -8.13 -17.63
CA TRP A 84 10.51 -8.36 -17.13
C TRP A 84 10.35 -7.99 -15.66
N LEU A 85 11.31 -8.34 -14.80
CA LEU A 85 11.32 -7.96 -13.39
C LEU A 85 11.38 -6.45 -13.21
N LEU A 86 12.26 -5.77 -13.96
CA LEU A 86 12.34 -4.31 -13.93
C LEU A 86 11.07 -3.65 -14.44
N LEU A 87 10.47 -4.18 -15.51
CA LEU A 87 9.17 -3.71 -16.00
C LEU A 87 8.09 -3.90 -14.93
N PHE A 88 8.00 -5.08 -14.30
CA PHE A 88 7.04 -5.36 -13.25
C PHE A 88 7.23 -4.41 -12.04
N ILE A 89 8.46 -4.25 -11.55
CA ILE A 89 8.77 -3.36 -10.43
C ILE A 89 8.40 -1.91 -10.76
N ASN A 90 8.71 -1.45 -11.98
CA ASN A 90 8.37 -0.10 -12.42
C ASN A 90 6.85 0.09 -12.56
N SER A 91 6.15 -0.87 -13.14
CA SER A 91 4.68 -0.85 -13.24
C SER A 91 4.02 -0.91 -11.86
N TRP A 92 4.56 -1.69 -10.93
CA TRP A 92 4.09 -1.76 -9.55
C TRP A 92 4.27 -0.44 -8.81
N ARG A 93 5.43 0.22 -9.00
CA ARG A 93 5.68 1.55 -8.42
C ARG A 93 4.73 2.60 -8.99
N GLN A 94 4.53 2.60 -10.31
CA GLN A 94 3.57 3.48 -10.98
C GLN A 94 2.15 3.26 -10.47
N LEU A 95 1.74 2.00 -10.29
CA LEU A 95 0.45 1.66 -9.70
C LEU A 95 0.31 2.21 -8.28
N LYS A 96 1.31 2.00 -7.41
CA LYS A 96 1.28 2.52 -6.04
C LYS A 96 1.17 4.06 -6.00
N SER A 97 1.89 4.77 -6.85
CA SER A 97 1.78 6.23 -6.94
C SER A 97 0.43 6.69 -7.50
N GLU A 98 -0.12 5.99 -8.49
CA GLU A 98 -1.44 6.30 -9.04
C GLU A 98 -2.56 6.01 -8.02
N VAL A 99 -2.45 4.95 -7.22
CA VAL A 99 -3.36 4.65 -6.11
C VAL A 99 -3.39 5.81 -5.13
N ALA A 100 -2.22 6.26 -4.65
CA ALA A 100 -2.14 7.38 -3.71
C ALA A 100 -2.71 8.68 -4.29
N ARG A 101 -2.47 8.95 -5.58
CA ARG A 101 -3.06 10.12 -6.27
C ARG A 101 -4.58 10.00 -6.35
N VAL A 102 -5.10 8.84 -6.73
CA VAL A 102 -6.54 8.60 -6.85
C VAL A 102 -7.21 8.66 -5.49
N GLU A 103 -6.62 8.08 -4.45
CA GLU A 103 -7.09 8.17 -3.08
C GLU A 103 -7.19 9.63 -2.61
N GLN A 104 -6.16 10.45 -2.85
CA GLN A 104 -6.19 11.87 -2.55
C GLN A 104 -7.29 12.62 -3.33
N GLU A 105 -7.47 12.30 -4.62
CA GLU A 105 -8.53 12.88 -5.45
C GLU A 105 -9.94 12.44 -5.02
N LEU A 106 -10.11 11.20 -4.54
CA LEU A 106 -11.35 10.68 -3.98
C LEU A 106 -11.70 11.34 -2.63
N GLN A 107 -10.73 11.44 -1.72
CA GLN A 107 -10.91 12.18 -0.46
C GLN A 107 -11.27 13.65 -0.71
N SER A 108 -10.64 14.27 -1.72
CA SER A 108 -10.97 15.64 -2.14
C SER A 108 -12.37 15.74 -2.74
N ALA A 109 -12.82 14.71 -3.47
CA ALA A 109 -14.18 14.63 -4.01
C ALA A 109 -15.24 14.44 -2.91
N ASP A 110 -14.94 13.70 -1.84
CA ASP A 110 -15.86 13.53 -0.72
C ASP A 110 -16.01 14.80 0.11
N ASN A 111 -14.89 15.48 0.37
CA ASN A 111 -14.85 16.75 1.10
C ASN A 111 -15.38 17.96 0.29
N ALA A 112 -15.61 17.80 -1.01
CA ALA A 112 -16.15 18.88 -1.85
C ALA A 112 -17.61 19.21 -1.47
N GLN A 113 -17.87 20.50 -1.23
CA GLN A 113 -19.18 20.99 -0.79
C GLN A 113 -20.18 21.11 -1.93
N THR A 114 -19.71 21.16 -3.18
CA THR A 114 -20.56 21.35 -4.36
C THR A 114 -20.45 20.20 -5.36
N THR A 115 -21.56 19.86 -6.02
CA THR A 115 -21.62 18.81 -7.05
C THR A 115 -20.67 19.08 -8.23
N GLY A 116 -20.41 20.36 -8.54
CA GLY A 116 -19.49 20.77 -9.61
C GLY A 116 -18.02 20.49 -9.27
N GLU A 117 -17.62 20.68 -8.01
CA GLU A 117 -16.27 20.34 -7.55
C GLU A 117 -16.06 18.82 -7.52
N LYS A 118 -17.05 18.07 -7.02
CA LYS A 118 -17.03 16.59 -7.07
C LYS A 118 -16.84 16.08 -8.50
N ALA A 119 -17.60 16.62 -9.45
CA ALA A 119 -17.49 16.26 -10.87
C ALA A 119 -16.12 16.61 -11.46
N SER A 120 -15.47 17.68 -10.99
CA SER A 120 -14.14 18.08 -11.45
C SER A 120 -13.04 17.12 -10.97
N HIS A 121 -13.13 16.61 -9.74
CA HIS A 121 -12.19 15.61 -9.21
C HIS A 121 -12.35 14.28 -9.93
N TRP A 122 -13.60 13.81 -10.11
CA TRP A 122 -13.87 12.63 -10.93
C TRP A 122 -13.41 12.80 -12.38
N GLY A 123 -13.59 13.99 -12.97
CA GLY A 123 -13.10 14.32 -14.30
C GLY A 123 -11.59 14.15 -14.44
N LYS A 124 -10.80 14.55 -13.43
CA LYS A 124 -9.34 14.38 -13.40
C LYS A 124 -8.96 12.89 -13.36
N ILE A 125 -9.58 12.11 -12.48
CA ILE A 125 -9.40 10.64 -12.39
C ILE A 125 -9.68 9.97 -13.74
N PHE A 126 -10.84 10.24 -14.34
CA PHE A 126 -11.25 9.62 -15.61
C PHE A 126 -10.45 10.11 -16.82
N SER A 127 -9.91 11.33 -16.79
CA SER A 127 -9.03 11.82 -17.86
C SER A 127 -7.70 11.07 -17.91
N ALA A 128 -7.12 10.73 -16.76
CA ALA A 128 -5.90 9.93 -16.65
C ALA A 128 -6.13 8.47 -17.05
N ALA A 129 -7.36 7.95 -16.92
CA ALA A 129 -7.73 6.60 -17.32
C ALA A 129 -7.79 6.37 -18.85
N LYS A 130 -7.81 7.44 -19.65
CA LYS A 130 -7.88 7.35 -21.14
C LYS A 130 -6.51 7.38 -21.84
N GLY A 131 -5.42 7.56 -21.10
CA GLY A 131 -4.05 7.63 -21.63
C GLY A 131 -3.34 6.27 -21.73
N PRO A 132 -2.04 6.25 -22.12
CA PRO A 132 -1.22 5.04 -22.14
C PRO A 132 -1.03 4.41 -20.73
N LEU A 133 -1.30 5.17 -19.67
CA LEU A 133 -1.34 4.70 -18.28
C LEU A 133 -2.74 4.22 -17.85
N GLY A 134 -3.72 4.18 -18.76
CA GLY A 134 -5.13 4.00 -18.43
C GLY A 134 -5.45 2.72 -17.65
N ILE A 135 -4.77 1.62 -17.96
CA ILE A 135 -4.92 0.34 -17.22
C ILE A 135 -4.46 0.50 -15.77
N ILE A 136 -3.35 1.21 -15.56
CA ILE A 136 -2.79 1.47 -14.21
C ILE A 136 -3.76 2.35 -13.43
N THR A 137 -4.33 3.38 -14.06
CA THR A 137 -5.32 4.26 -13.43
C THR A 137 -6.61 3.51 -13.07
N VAL A 138 -7.12 2.62 -13.93
CA VAL A 138 -8.31 1.80 -13.64
C VAL A 138 -8.06 0.86 -12.46
N LEU A 139 -6.90 0.20 -12.42
CA LEU A 139 -6.49 -0.62 -11.28
C LEU A 139 -6.34 0.23 -10.01
N ALA A 140 -5.77 1.42 -10.13
CA ALA A 140 -5.60 2.35 -9.02
C ALA A 140 -6.94 2.80 -8.44
N ILE A 141 -7.94 3.08 -9.27
CA ILE A 141 -9.31 3.36 -8.84
C ILE A 141 -9.89 2.18 -8.08
N GLY A 142 -9.79 0.96 -8.62
CA GLY A 142 -10.31 -0.24 -7.94
C GLY A 142 -9.68 -0.44 -6.56
N VAL A 143 -8.37 -0.26 -6.45
CA VAL A 143 -7.63 -0.37 -5.19
C VAL A 143 -7.99 0.76 -4.22
N ALA A 144 -8.03 2.01 -4.68
CA ALA A 144 -8.34 3.16 -3.82
C ALA A 144 -9.79 3.11 -3.31
N VAL A 145 -10.74 2.68 -4.14
CA VAL A 145 -12.12 2.44 -3.70
C VAL A 145 -12.17 1.32 -2.67
N MET A 146 -11.46 0.19 -2.88
CA MET A 146 -11.40 -0.88 -1.88
C MET A 146 -10.82 -0.42 -0.53
N GLN A 147 -9.84 0.49 -0.54
CA GLN A 147 -9.29 1.09 0.68
C GLN A 147 -10.28 2.06 1.34
N GLN A 148 -10.97 2.88 0.55
CA GLN A 148 -11.89 3.87 1.07
C GLN A 148 -13.19 3.26 1.59
N THR A 149 -13.59 2.10 1.07
CA THR A 149 -14.78 1.36 1.51
C THR A 149 -14.44 0.22 2.46
N SER A 150 -13.31 0.28 3.18
CA SER A 150 -13.02 -0.69 4.22
C SER A 150 -14.00 -0.53 5.37
N VAL A 151 -14.56 -1.64 5.84
CA VAL A 151 -15.52 -1.68 6.94
C VAL A 151 -14.93 -2.44 8.11
N GLU A 152 -15.29 -2.00 9.32
CA GLU A 152 -14.83 -2.64 10.55
C GLU A 152 -15.73 -3.83 10.90
N ILE A 153 -15.12 -4.99 11.13
CA ILE A 153 -15.77 -6.19 11.62
C ILE A 153 -15.26 -6.48 13.01
N THR A 154 -16.11 -6.27 14.02
CA THR A 154 -15.82 -6.66 15.40
C THR A 154 -16.09 -8.15 15.58
N ILE A 155 -15.04 -8.92 15.83
CA ILE A 155 -15.10 -10.36 16.10
C ILE A 155 -15.18 -10.55 17.61
N GLN A 156 -16.26 -11.16 18.10
CA GLN A 156 -16.48 -11.45 19.51
C GLN A 156 -16.44 -12.97 19.78
N ASN A 157 -15.63 -13.38 20.74
CA ASN A 157 -15.58 -14.75 21.23
C ASN A 157 -16.44 -14.88 22.50
N LYS A 158 -17.61 -15.51 22.42
CA LYS A 158 -18.51 -15.73 23.57
C LYS A 158 -18.49 -17.19 24.01
N GLY A 159 -17.47 -17.56 24.78
CA GLY A 159 -17.38 -18.87 25.44
C GLY A 159 -16.54 -19.91 24.70
N CYS A 160 -16.04 -19.61 23.51
CA CYS A 160 -15.20 -20.54 22.75
C CYS A 160 -13.76 -20.59 23.29
N ALA A 161 -13.01 -21.62 22.88
CA ALA A 161 -11.57 -21.66 23.09
C ALA A 161 -10.89 -20.41 22.49
N THR A 162 -9.68 -20.08 22.99
CA THR A 162 -8.92 -18.93 22.47
C THR A 162 -8.70 -19.09 20.96
N MET A 163 -9.17 -18.13 20.17
CA MET A 163 -9.02 -18.17 18.73
C MET A 163 -7.67 -17.59 18.33
N TYR A 164 -6.95 -18.32 17.50
CA TYR A 164 -5.69 -17.84 16.92
C TYR A 164 -5.98 -17.47 15.47
N PRO A 165 -6.01 -16.16 15.12
CA PRO A 165 -6.24 -15.77 13.74
C PRO A 165 -5.11 -16.29 12.85
N SER A 166 -5.40 -17.35 12.09
CA SER A 166 -4.46 -18.02 11.19
C SER A 166 -4.88 -17.76 9.75
N GLY A 167 -4.30 -16.72 9.16
CA GLY A 167 -4.51 -16.38 7.75
C GLY A 167 -3.39 -15.47 7.27
N SER A 168 -2.30 -16.05 6.77
CA SER A 168 -1.33 -15.27 6.00
C SER A 168 -1.82 -15.20 4.56
N ILE A 169 -2.41 -14.08 4.17
CA ILE A 169 -2.62 -13.82 2.75
C ILE A 169 -1.23 -13.58 2.16
N PRO A 170 -0.81 -14.31 1.10
CA PRO A 170 0.54 -14.18 0.55
C PRO A 170 0.79 -12.82 -0.14
N PHE A 171 -0.21 -11.95 -0.16
CA PHE A 171 -0.16 -10.59 -0.68
C PHE A 171 -0.94 -9.65 0.25
N SER A 172 -0.45 -8.44 0.43
CA SER A 172 -1.14 -7.39 1.18
C SER A 172 -2.33 -6.89 0.36
N LEU A 173 -3.55 -7.13 0.83
CA LEU A 173 -4.75 -6.55 0.25
C LEU A 173 -4.98 -5.14 0.82
N PRO A 174 -5.06 -4.11 -0.02
CA PRO A 174 -5.43 -2.76 0.42
C PRO A 174 -6.83 -2.77 1.08
N GLY A 175 -6.98 -2.09 2.22
CA GLY A 175 -8.26 -2.06 2.98
C GLY A 175 -8.54 -3.36 3.76
N LEU A 176 -7.56 -4.26 3.88
CA LEU A 176 -7.66 -5.48 4.67
C LEU A 176 -6.66 -5.47 5.83
N SER A 177 -7.18 -5.54 7.06
CA SER A 177 -6.42 -5.73 8.28
C SER A 177 -7.04 -6.85 9.10
N LEU A 178 -6.30 -7.93 9.31
CA LEU A 178 -6.76 -9.04 10.15
C LEU A 178 -6.12 -8.92 11.54
N PRO A 179 -6.86 -9.26 12.62
CA PRO A 179 -6.30 -9.27 13.97
C PRO A 179 -5.14 -10.27 14.04
N LYS A 180 -4.07 -9.86 14.73
CA LYS A 180 -2.83 -10.66 14.86
C LYS A 180 -2.73 -11.32 16.24
N ASP A 181 -3.38 -10.72 17.23
CA ASP A 181 -3.36 -11.21 18.60
C ASP A 181 -4.42 -12.30 18.79
N PRO A 182 -4.15 -13.30 19.65
CA PRO A 182 -5.15 -14.30 20.02
C PRO A 182 -6.37 -13.66 20.67
N ILE A 183 -7.56 -14.16 20.35
CA ILE A 183 -8.83 -13.67 20.89
C ILE A 183 -9.30 -14.64 21.99
N PRO A 184 -9.05 -14.34 23.27
CA PRO A 184 -9.43 -15.22 24.38
C PRO A 184 -10.94 -15.35 24.49
N SER A 185 -11.41 -16.35 25.25
CA SER A 185 -12.82 -16.50 25.58
C SER A 185 -13.35 -15.24 26.29
N GLY A 186 -14.47 -14.69 25.83
CA GLY A 186 -15.03 -13.41 26.28
C GLY A 186 -14.35 -12.18 25.66
N GLY A 187 -13.29 -12.35 24.87
CA GLY A 187 -12.55 -11.28 24.22
C GLY A 187 -13.15 -10.86 22.88
N SER A 188 -12.63 -9.75 22.35
CA SER A 188 -12.95 -9.25 21.02
C SER A 188 -11.71 -8.75 20.29
N ALA A 189 -11.77 -8.75 18.95
CA ALA A 189 -10.79 -8.09 18.11
C ALA A 189 -11.47 -7.48 16.88
N VAL A 190 -10.85 -6.47 16.30
CA VAL A 190 -11.36 -5.78 15.11
C VAL A 190 -10.58 -6.25 13.89
N ALA A 191 -11.30 -6.55 12.82
CA ALA A 191 -10.76 -6.77 11.49
C ALA A 191 -11.29 -5.69 10.55
N GLU A 192 -10.47 -5.18 9.64
CA GLU A 192 -10.93 -4.31 8.54
C GLU A 192 -10.97 -5.14 7.27
N LEU A 193 -12.10 -5.10 6.57
CA LEU A 193 -12.26 -5.77 5.29
C LEU A 193 -12.78 -4.77 4.25
N PRO A 194 -12.35 -4.88 2.98
CA PRO A 194 -12.97 -4.10 1.91
C PRO A 194 -14.46 -4.44 1.82
N GLY A 195 -15.31 -3.44 1.57
CA GLY A 195 -16.77 -3.53 1.39
C GLY A 195 -17.19 -4.37 0.19
N LEU A 196 -16.92 -5.67 0.24
CA LEU A 196 -17.18 -6.65 -0.81
C LEU A 196 -18.38 -7.52 -0.45
N THR A 197 -18.96 -8.14 -1.48
CA THR A 197 -19.95 -9.20 -1.28
C THR A 197 -19.23 -10.50 -0.91
N VAL A 198 -19.57 -11.03 0.26
CA VAL A 198 -19.04 -12.28 0.81
C VAL A 198 -20.15 -13.32 0.84
N ASN A 199 -19.90 -14.47 0.23
CA ASN A 199 -20.76 -15.63 0.32
C ASN A 199 -20.28 -16.52 1.46
N VAL A 200 -21.12 -16.68 2.48
CA VAL A 200 -20.86 -17.57 3.60
C VAL A 200 -21.66 -18.86 3.43
N ASP A 201 -20.97 -19.99 3.35
CA ASP A 201 -21.57 -21.31 3.39
C ASP A 201 -21.32 -21.94 4.76
N GLY A 202 -22.36 -21.92 5.62
CA GLY A 202 -22.38 -22.56 6.93
C GLY A 202 -23.19 -23.85 6.95
N THR A 203 -23.45 -24.47 5.79
CA THR A 203 -24.24 -25.72 5.72
C THR A 203 -23.54 -26.92 6.35
N SER A 204 -22.21 -26.87 6.48
CA SER A 204 -21.44 -27.86 7.22
C SER A 204 -21.36 -27.49 8.70
N SER A 205 -21.69 -28.43 9.58
CA SER A 205 -21.58 -28.25 11.04
C SER A 205 -20.14 -28.15 11.56
N SER A 206 -19.14 -28.49 10.74
CA SER A 206 -17.73 -28.53 11.13
C SER A 206 -16.86 -27.50 10.41
N ALA A 207 -17.43 -26.75 9.48
CA ALA A 207 -16.69 -25.78 8.70
C ALA A 207 -17.58 -24.68 8.16
N LEU A 208 -17.03 -23.47 8.13
CA LEU A 208 -17.65 -22.30 7.52
C LEU A 208 -16.76 -21.86 6.36
N VAL A 209 -17.33 -21.84 5.16
CA VAL A 209 -16.61 -21.44 3.94
C VAL A 209 -17.01 -20.03 3.57
N LEU A 210 -16.06 -19.10 3.61
CA LEU A 210 -16.25 -17.75 3.07
C LEU A 210 -15.70 -17.70 1.65
N SER A 211 -16.50 -17.21 0.72
CA SER A 211 -16.10 -17.02 -0.68
C SER A 211 -16.30 -15.58 -1.11
N VAL A 212 -15.25 -14.96 -1.65
CA VAL A 212 -15.22 -13.59 -2.15
C VAL A 212 -14.55 -13.59 -3.52
N LEU A 213 -15.26 -13.13 -4.56
CA LEU A 213 -14.76 -13.16 -5.94
C LEU A 213 -14.29 -14.57 -6.35
N THR A 214 -12.99 -14.75 -6.63
CA THR A 214 -12.36 -16.03 -7.00
C THR A 214 -11.67 -16.73 -5.82
N PHE A 215 -11.76 -16.17 -4.62
CA PHE A 215 -11.10 -16.66 -3.43
C PHE A 215 -12.08 -17.31 -2.47
N SER A 216 -11.68 -18.43 -1.87
CA SER A 216 -12.44 -19.13 -0.84
C SER A 216 -11.54 -19.45 0.35
N MET A 217 -11.98 -19.12 1.57
CA MET A 217 -11.38 -19.52 2.84
C MET A 217 -12.29 -20.50 3.56
N THR A 218 -11.70 -21.47 4.22
CA THR A 218 -12.43 -22.42 5.07
C THR A 218 -11.95 -22.27 6.50
N PHE A 219 -12.90 -22.01 7.39
CA PHE A 219 -12.69 -21.95 8.83
C PHE A 219 -13.22 -23.24 9.43
N GLN A 220 -12.37 -23.99 10.12
CA GLN A 220 -12.82 -25.18 10.84
C GLN A 220 -13.51 -24.73 12.14
N LEU A 221 -14.73 -25.22 12.35
CA LEU A 221 -15.52 -24.97 13.54
C LEU A 221 -15.41 -26.20 14.44
N SER A 222 -14.99 -26.01 15.69
CA SER A 222 -14.97 -27.05 16.72
C SER A 222 -15.69 -26.50 17.95
N ASP A 223 -16.67 -27.25 18.45
CA ASP A 223 -17.47 -26.94 19.64
C ASP A 223 -18.17 -25.57 19.61
N VAL A 224 -18.63 -25.13 18.43
CA VAL A 224 -19.38 -23.86 18.25
C VAL A 224 -20.88 -24.12 18.17
N ASP A 225 -21.66 -23.45 19.02
CA ASP A 225 -23.13 -23.52 19.02
C ASP A 225 -23.75 -22.66 17.92
N ASP A 226 -23.24 -21.44 17.76
CA ASP A 226 -23.69 -20.53 16.71
C ASP A 226 -22.61 -19.53 16.28
N VAL A 227 -22.70 -19.11 15.02
CA VAL A 227 -21.92 -18.02 14.44
C VAL A 227 -22.91 -17.03 13.84
N THR A 228 -22.98 -15.82 14.41
CA THR A 228 -23.90 -14.78 13.92
C THR A 228 -23.11 -13.61 13.34
N LEU A 229 -23.60 -13.04 12.25
CA LEU A 229 -23.14 -11.74 11.73
C LEU A 229 -24.31 -10.77 11.79
N ASP A 230 -24.12 -9.65 12.49
CA ASP A 230 -25.15 -8.63 12.74
C ASP A 230 -26.46 -9.21 13.30
N GLY A 231 -26.32 -10.23 14.17
CA GLY A 231 -27.43 -10.93 14.79
C GLY A 231 -28.10 -11.99 13.90
N VAL A 232 -27.65 -12.17 12.66
CA VAL A 232 -28.13 -13.24 11.77
C VAL A 232 -27.21 -14.46 11.88
N SER A 233 -27.72 -15.57 12.40
CA SER A 233 -27.00 -16.85 12.39
C SER A 233 -26.57 -17.22 10.98
N LEU A 234 -25.35 -17.74 10.82
CA LEU A 234 -24.74 -18.17 9.57
C LEU A 234 -24.73 -19.70 9.44
N LEU A 235 -24.97 -20.43 10.53
CA LEU A 235 -24.97 -21.89 10.53
C LEU A 235 -26.23 -22.47 9.88
N GLY A 236 -26.07 -23.62 9.23
CA GLY A 236 -27.15 -24.39 8.61
C GLY A 236 -27.68 -23.81 7.29
N LYS A 237 -27.10 -22.72 6.78
CA LYS A 237 -27.55 -22.07 5.53
C LYS A 237 -26.41 -21.43 4.76
N LYS A 238 -26.73 -21.00 3.54
CA LYS A 238 -25.90 -20.12 2.73
C LYS A 238 -26.40 -18.70 2.90
N THR A 239 -25.48 -17.76 3.12
CA THR A 239 -25.80 -16.35 3.36
C THR A 239 -24.93 -15.51 2.45
N GLU A 240 -25.56 -14.63 1.67
CA GLU A 240 -24.85 -13.57 0.96
C GLU A 240 -24.81 -12.34 1.88
N VAL A 241 -23.61 -11.81 2.13
CA VAL A 241 -23.38 -10.65 2.98
C VAL A 241 -22.74 -9.58 2.14
N ARG A 242 -23.31 -8.38 2.13
CA ARG A 242 -22.71 -7.22 1.47
C ARG A 242 -22.08 -6.33 2.53
N LEU A 243 -20.76 -6.42 2.65
CA LEU A 243 -20.02 -5.66 3.65
C LEU A 243 -20.08 -4.14 3.41
N SER A 244 -20.45 -3.69 2.22
CA SER A 244 -20.63 -2.26 1.92
C SER A 244 -21.95 -1.66 2.45
N GLU A 245 -22.84 -2.46 3.04
CA GLU A 245 -24.16 -1.98 3.49
C GLU A 245 -24.11 -1.27 4.86
N SER A 246 -23.03 -1.48 5.63
CA SER A 246 -22.80 -0.83 6.93
C SER A 246 -21.30 -0.55 7.09
N ASP A 247 -20.95 0.55 7.75
CA ASP A 247 -19.55 0.88 8.05
C ASP A 247 -18.98 -0.03 9.15
N GLU A 248 -19.87 -0.63 9.97
CA GLU A 248 -19.53 -1.54 11.06
C GLU A 248 -20.37 -2.82 10.98
N HIS A 249 -19.73 -3.95 11.25
CA HIS A 249 -20.34 -5.27 11.37
C HIS A 249 -19.89 -5.96 12.66
N THR A 250 -20.74 -6.81 13.22
CA THR A 250 -20.41 -7.60 14.41
C THR A 250 -20.53 -9.09 14.13
N LEU A 251 -19.41 -9.80 14.17
CA LEU A 251 -19.34 -11.25 14.10
C LEU A 251 -19.24 -11.82 15.52
N ILE A 252 -20.19 -12.66 15.91
CA ILE A 252 -20.24 -13.27 17.25
C ILE A 252 -20.18 -14.79 17.11
N LEU A 253 -19.18 -15.39 17.75
CA LEU A 253 -19.07 -16.84 17.91
C LEU A 253 -19.51 -17.22 19.32
N THR A 254 -20.41 -18.20 19.44
CA THR A 254 -20.96 -18.66 20.72
C THR A 254 -20.64 -20.14 20.91
N CYS A 255 -20.12 -20.51 22.09
CA CYS A 255 -19.84 -21.89 22.49
C CYS A 255 -20.29 -22.11 23.95
N SER A 256 -20.60 -23.36 24.30
CA SER A 256 -21.09 -23.79 25.62
C SER A 256 -20.09 -24.63 26.40
#